data_AF-A0A0M5L3Q7-F1
#
_entry.id   AF-A0A0M5L3Q7-F1
#
_cell.length_a   1.000
_cell.length_b   1.000
_cell.length_c   1.000
_cell.angle_alpha   90.00
_cell.angle_beta   90.00
_cell.angle_gamma   90.00
#
_symmetry.space_group_name_H-M   'P 1'
#
loop_
_entity.id
_entity.type
_entity.pdbx_description
1 polymer ?
#
loop_
_entity_poly.entity_id
_entity_poly.type
_entity_poly.pdbx_seq_one_letter_code
_entity_poly.pdbx_strand_id
1 'polypeptide(L)'
;MKYSSEDFVNLDEVHALADVLTPIGPALYTVLAEARSDLETRYPDDLFWPHQNRQNLSRLVNQRTARIWEQYGSDDWTLFDRSGFLHLRENETGVKLILRKVDPLTHGVPKSNATRASRAYFSQSQCIPKGQLQAVDPGLFDEGKLIPDLHDIGLVCTWDEMTDGGVSIVVYKTEGPGRYGEKNHYLFKFPLFDSVRGDEQYEFIPLQEDQENLLPNLLADQTDVEDVDNTDSSSSEKNENEDAGMNSDNKGNEAN
;
A
#
# COMPACT_ATOMS: atom_id res chain seq x y z
N MET A 1 3.60 16.86 -18.67
CA MET A 1 3.78 16.13 -19.96
C MET A 1 2.56 16.39 -20.84
N LYS A 2 2.69 16.37 -22.17
CA LYS A 2 1.62 16.85 -23.07
C LYS A 2 1.57 16.01 -24.35
N TYR A 3 0.37 15.61 -24.75
CA TYR A 3 0.14 14.71 -25.88
C TYR A 3 -0.52 15.43 -27.06
N SER A 4 -0.25 14.96 -28.28
CA SER A 4 -1.09 15.31 -29.43
C SER A 4 -2.46 14.64 -29.28
N SER A 5 -3.47 15.11 -30.02
CA SER A 5 -4.79 14.45 -30.01
C SER A 5 -4.74 13.00 -30.48
N GLU A 6 -3.84 12.66 -31.41
CA GLU A 6 -3.67 11.30 -31.93
C GLU A 6 -3.05 10.37 -30.87
N ASP A 7 -2.01 10.85 -30.17
CA ASP A 7 -1.37 10.09 -29.10
C ASP A 7 -2.32 9.91 -27.90
N PHE A 8 -3.07 10.95 -27.55
CA PHE A 8 -3.97 10.95 -26.40
C PHE A 8 -5.08 9.91 -26.52
N VAL A 9 -5.67 9.73 -27.70
CA VAL A 9 -6.72 8.71 -27.94
C VAL A 9 -6.19 7.29 -27.69
N ASN A 10 -4.89 7.07 -27.90
CA ASN A 10 -4.25 5.78 -27.71
C ASN A 10 -3.59 5.61 -26.33
N LEU A 11 -3.64 6.65 -25.50
CA LEU A 11 -3.07 6.67 -24.15
C LEU A 11 -3.99 5.93 -23.17
N ASP A 12 -3.41 5.03 -22.38
CA ASP A 12 -4.06 4.45 -21.21
C ASP A 12 -3.44 4.99 -19.91
N GLU A 13 -4.08 4.70 -18.78
CA GLU A 13 -3.64 5.18 -17.48
C GLU A 13 -2.22 4.72 -17.14
N VAL A 14 -1.84 3.50 -17.52
CA VAL A 14 -0.53 2.92 -17.17
C VAL A 14 0.60 3.71 -17.81
N HIS A 15 0.46 4.03 -19.10
CA HIS A 15 1.45 4.84 -19.82
C HIS A 15 1.45 6.29 -19.34
N ALA A 16 0.27 6.87 -19.10
CA ALA A 16 0.17 8.21 -18.53
C ALA A 16 0.88 8.31 -17.17
N LEU A 17 0.69 7.31 -16.29
CA LEU A 17 1.34 7.25 -14.98
C LEU A 17 2.86 7.05 -15.13
N ALA A 18 3.32 6.18 -16.01
CA ALA A 18 4.76 5.98 -16.26
C ALA A 18 5.45 7.28 -16.68
N ASP A 19 4.84 8.03 -17.60
CA ASP A 19 5.34 9.30 -18.10
C ASP A 19 5.37 10.39 -17.01
N VAL A 20 4.37 10.41 -16.10
CA VAL A 20 4.35 11.31 -14.93
C VAL A 20 5.42 10.93 -13.90
N LEU A 21 5.64 9.62 -13.69
CA LEU A 21 6.50 9.11 -12.63
C LEU A 21 7.99 9.07 -13.00
N THR A 22 8.32 8.95 -14.27
CA THR A 22 9.71 8.85 -14.72
C THR A 22 10.57 10.07 -14.29
N PRO A 23 10.11 11.33 -14.45
CA PRO A 23 10.91 12.50 -14.11
C PRO A 23 11.12 12.73 -12.61
N ILE A 24 10.19 12.26 -11.75
CA ILE A 24 10.28 12.49 -10.29
C ILE A 24 11.33 11.61 -9.61
N GLY A 25 11.69 10.47 -10.21
CA GLY A 25 12.61 9.47 -9.65
C GLY A 25 13.88 10.08 -9.03
N PRO A 26 14.75 10.75 -9.82
CA PRO A 26 16.03 11.27 -9.32
C PRO A 26 15.90 12.22 -8.12
N ALA A 27 14.93 13.13 -8.16
CA ALA A 27 14.67 14.07 -7.07
C ALA A 27 14.21 13.33 -5.81
N LEU A 28 13.29 12.37 -5.95
CA LEU A 28 12.78 11.61 -4.82
C LEU A 28 13.86 10.73 -4.17
N TYR A 29 14.72 10.11 -4.99
CA TYR A 29 15.89 9.37 -4.50
C TYR A 29 16.82 10.26 -3.68
N THR A 30 17.14 11.45 -4.19
CA THR A 30 18.04 12.39 -3.53
C THR A 30 17.47 12.84 -2.17
N VAL A 31 16.23 13.32 -2.16
CA VAL A 31 15.56 13.81 -0.94
C VAL A 31 15.40 12.69 0.10
N LEU A 32 15.06 11.48 -0.34
CA LEU A 32 14.89 10.33 0.57
C LEU A 32 16.23 9.86 1.15
N ALA A 33 17.29 9.79 0.34
CA ALA A 33 18.63 9.43 0.82
C ALA A 33 19.16 10.45 1.82
N GLU A 34 18.99 11.75 1.55
CA GLU A 34 19.35 12.82 2.48
C GLU A 34 18.57 12.68 3.80
N ALA A 35 17.25 12.52 3.72
CA ALA A 35 16.39 12.37 4.91
C ALA A 35 16.80 11.18 5.79
N ARG A 36 17.19 10.06 5.18
CA ARG A 36 17.66 8.87 5.88
C ARG A 36 18.99 9.11 6.59
N SER A 37 20.00 9.56 5.85
CA SER A 37 21.34 9.87 6.39
C SER A 37 21.27 10.83 7.59
N ASP A 38 20.41 11.84 7.45
CA ASP A 38 20.12 12.81 8.49
C ASP A 38 19.57 12.20 9.79
N LEU A 39 18.77 11.14 9.71
CA LEU A 39 18.14 10.52 10.87
C LEU A 39 18.96 9.36 11.42
N GLU A 40 19.68 8.63 10.58
CA GLU A 40 20.66 7.62 11.02
C GLU A 40 21.74 8.24 11.93
N THR A 41 22.11 9.50 11.70
CA THR A 41 23.08 10.21 12.54
C THR A 41 22.49 10.82 13.82
N ARG A 42 21.18 11.09 13.86
CA ARG A 42 20.53 11.85 14.95
C ARG A 42 19.59 11.05 15.83
N TYR A 43 19.09 9.91 15.35
CA TYR A 43 18.11 9.10 16.05
C TYR A 43 18.80 8.04 16.90
N PRO A 44 18.69 8.08 18.24
CA PRO A 44 19.29 7.07 19.11
C PRO A 44 18.60 5.71 18.92
N ASP A 45 19.40 4.67 18.75
CA ASP A 45 18.96 3.29 18.48
C ASP A 45 18.67 2.48 19.76
N ASP A 46 18.99 3.02 20.93
CA ASP A 46 18.80 2.40 22.25
C ASP A 46 17.56 2.92 23.02
N LEU A 47 16.83 3.89 22.45
CA LEU A 47 15.74 4.56 23.15
C LEU A 47 14.48 3.69 23.32
N PHE A 48 14.15 2.86 22.32
CA PHE A 48 13.03 1.93 22.35
C PHE A 48 13.44 0.52 21.89
N TRP A 49 12.49 -0.42 21.92
CA TRP A 49 12.71 -1.76 21.40
C TRP A 49 13.01 -1.71 19.89
N PRO A 50 13.83 -2.62 19.33
CA PRO A 50 14.25 -2.55 17.94
C PRO A 50 13.11 -2.41 16.92
N HIS A 51 11.98 -3.10 17.14
CA HIS A 51 10.82 -2.99 16.26
C HIS A 51 10.12 -1.62 16.34
N GLN A 52 10.08 -1.00 17.52
CA GLN A 52 9.51 0.34 17.73
C GLN A 52 10.43 1.40 17.10
N ASN A 53 11.74 1.26 17.27
CA ASN A 53 12.73 2.13 16.62
C ASN A 53 12.60 2.09 15.10
N ARG A 54 12.47 0.90 14.49
CA ARG A 54 12.26 0.78 13.05
C ARG A 54 10.98 1.49 12.57
N GLN A 55 9.87 1.32 13.29
CA GLN A 55 8.61 1.99 12.95
C GLN A 55 8.71 3.52 13.12
N ASN A 56 9.33 3.98 14.19
CA ASN A 56 9.55 5.39 14.47
C ASN A 56 10.48 6.04 13.44
N LEU A 57 11.59 5.37 13.10
CA LEU A 57 12.55 5.83 12.11
C LEU A 57 11.86 5.96 10.74
N SER A 58 11.11 4.96 10.31
CA SER A 58 10.33 5.03 9.07
C SER A 58 9.39 6.25 9.02
N ARG A 59 8.69 6.51 10.13
CA ARG A 59 7.80 7.67 10.27
C ARG A 59 8.59 8.98 10.19
N LEU A 60 9.72 9.08 10.89
CA LEU A 60 10.56 10.28 10.92
C LEU A 60 11.20 10.55 9.56
N VAL A 61 11.67 9.51 8.86
CA VAL A 61 12.22 9.61 7.50
C VAL A 61 11.19 10.26 6.60
N ASN A 62 9.95 9.75 6.59
CA ASN A 62 8.89 10.33 5.79
C ASN A 62 8.66 11.84 6.09
N GLN A 63 8.60 12.21 7.36
CA GLN A 63 8.45 13.61 7.77
C GLN A 63 9.64 14.48 7.35
N ARG A 64 10.87 13.95 7.46
CA ARG A 64 12.09 14.65 7.04
C ARG A 64 12.14 14.79 5.53
N THR A 65 11.77 13.75 4.77
CA THR A 65 11.66 13.80 3.31
C THR A 65 10.68 14.89 2.88
N ALA A 66 9.50 15.01 3.53
CA ALA A 66 8.56 16.10 3.25
C ALA A 66 9.18 17.48 3.47
N ARG A 67 9.94 17.66 4.55
CA ARG A 67 10.58 18.93 4.88
C ARG A 67 11.70 19.32 3.92
N ILE A 68 12.46 18.35 3.43
CA ILE A 68 13.51 18.57 2.43
C ILE A 68 12.87 18.81 1.06
N TRP A 69 11.80 18.08 0.71
CA TRP A 69 11.04 18.29 -0.52
C TRP A 69 10.51 19.70 -0.67
N GLU A 70 10.00 20.30 0.41
CA GLU A 70 9.55 21.71 0.42
C GLU A 70 10.64 22.71 0.01
N GLN A 71 11.93 22.35 0.15
CA GLN A 71 13.08 23.22 -0.14
C GLN A 71 13.76 22.88 -1.48
N TYR A 72 13.83 21.60 -1.82
CA TYR A 72 14.67 21.08 -2.91
C TYR A 72 13.95 20.05 -3.80
N GLY A 73 12.63 19.93 -3.68
CA GLY A 73 11.80 19.06 -4.50
C GLY A 73 11.72 19.50 -5.97
N SER A 74 10.88 18.81 -6.74
CA SER A 74 10.57 19.19 -8.12
C SER A 74 9.48 20.26 -8.16
N ASP A 75 9.60 21.22 -9.09
CA ASP A 75 8.58 22.24 -9.34
C ASP A 75 7.26 21.64 -9.87
N ASP A 76 7.32 20.47 -10.51
CA ASP A 76 6.14 19.78 -11.09
C ASP A 76 5.29 19.09 -10.01
N TRP A 77 5.84 18.87 -8.81
CA TRP A 77 5.23 18.09 -7.75
C TRP A 77 5.22 18.85 -6.42
N THR A 78 4.03 19.19 -5.96
CA THR A 78 3.85 20.00 -4.75
C THR A 78 3.30 19.18 -3.58
N LEU A 79 3.64 19.58 -2.36
CA LEU A 79 3.00 19.05 -1.16
C LEU A 79 1.54 19.52 -1.13
N PHE A 80 0.59 18.60 -1.27
CA PHE A 80 -0.84 18.98 -1.38
C PHE A 80 -1.55 19.12 -0.03
N ASP A 81 -0.92 18.67 1.06
CA ASP A 81 -1.45 18.83 2.40
C ASP A 81 -0.38 19.28 3.41
N ARG A 82 -0.85 19.67 4.60
CA ARG A 82 0.00 20.09 5.72
C ARG A 82 0.11 19.01 6.80
N SER A 83 0.01 17.74 6.41
CA SER A 83 0.07 16.62 7.36
C SER A 83 1.44 16.44 8.00
N GLY A 84 2.47 17.06 7.41
CA GLY A 84 3.87 16.87 7.80
C GLY A 84 4.50 15.59 7.24
N PHE A 85 3.80 14.87 6.37
CA PHE A 85 4.29 13.69 5.65
C PHE A 85 4.45 14.01 4.16
N LEU A 86 5.21 13.19 3.44
CA LEU A 86 5.44 13.35 2.01
C LEU A 86 4.20 12.88 1.24
N HIS A 87 3.31 13.83 0.99
CA HIS A 87 2.09 13.69 0.20
C HIS A 87 2.17 14.67 -0.97
N LEU A 88 2.49 14.15 -2.15
CA LEU A 88 2.74 14.92 -3.36
C LEU A 88 1.53 14.90 -4.29
N ARG A 89 1.35 16.00 -5.02
CA ARG A 89 0.44 16.11 -6.15
C ARG A 89 1.23 16.64 -7.33
N GLU A 90 1.09 15.99 -8.47
CA GLU A 90 1.63 16.51 -9.72
C GLU A 90 0.72 17.62 -10.25
N ASN A 91 1.32 18.73 -10.66
CA ASN A 91 0.60 19.99 -10.86
C ASN A 91 -0.27 20.01 -12.13
N GLU A 92 0.13 19.32 -13.20
CA GLU A 92 -0.58 19.34 -14.48
C GLU A 92 -1.74 18.32 -14.51
N THR A 93 -1.48 17.06 -14.14
CA THR A 93 -2.42 15.93 -14.20
C THR A 93 -3.22 15.75 -12.92
N GLY A 94 -2.74 16.30 -11.79
CA GLY A 94 -3.41 16.20 -10.49
C GLY A 94 -3.21 14.87 -9.76
N VAL A 95 -2.43 13.91 -10.30
CA VAL A 95 -2.19 12.62 -9.64
C VAL A 95 -1.58 12.82 -8.26
N LYS A 96 -2.02 12.03 -7.29
CA LYS A 96 -1.52 12.06 -5.92
C LYS A 96 -0.56 10.92 -5.66
N LEU A 97 0.46 11.18 -4.84
CA LEU A 97 1.45 10.20 -4.40
C LEU A 97 1.71 10.35 -2.90
N ILE A 98 1.70 9.24 -2.15
CA ILE A 98 2.07 9.22 -0.72
C ILE A 98 3.25 8.29 -0.48
N LEU A 99 4.20 8.70 0.36
CA LEU A 99 5.32 7.86 0.74
C LEU A 99 4.98 6.91 1.88
N ARG A 100 5.41 5.66 1.78
CA ARG A 100 5.29 4.62 2.82
C ARG A 100 6.55 3.77 2.84
N LYS A 101 6.92 3.19 3.99
CA LYS A 101 7.89 2.09 4.00
C LYS A 101 7.19 0.82 3.53
N VAL A 102 7.90 -0.05 2.84
CA VAL A 102 7.40 -1.39 2.49
C VAL A 102 6.92 -2.17 3.71
N ASP A 103 6.08 -3.18 3.47
CA ASP A 103 5.77 -4.19 4.49
C ASP A 103 7.05 -4.98 4.85
N PRO A 104 7.41 -5.09 6.13
CA PRO A 104 8.67 -5.71 6.54
C PRO A 104 8.74 -7.24 6.37
N LEU A 105 7.61 -7.90 6.09
CA LEU A 105 7.56 -9.34 5.84
C LEU A 105 7.57 -9.64 4.34
N THR A 106 6.78 -8.90 3.57
CA THR A 106 6.62 -9.15 2.13
C THR A 106 7.51 -8.29 1.25
N HIS A 107 8.14 -7.25 1.81
CA HIS A 107 8.87 -6.19 1.09
C HIS A 107 8.04 -5.51 -0.01
N GLY A 108 6.71 -5.64 0.04
CA GLY A 108 5.77 -5.10 -0.92
C GLY A 108 4.97 -3.92 -0.37
N VAL A 109 3.80 -3.71 -0.96
CA VAL A 109 2.87 -2.65 -0.57
C VAL A 109 2.41 -2.85 0.89
N PRO A 110 2.62 -1.87 1.79
CA PRO A 110 2.17 -1.97 3.18
C PRO A 110 0.65 -1.86 3.29
N LYS A 111 0.06 -2.33 4.39
CA LYS A 111 -1.36 -2.07 4.65
C LYS A 111 -1.65 -0.57 4.84
N SER A 112 -2.87 -0.17 4.51
CA SER A 112 -3.38 1.16 4.80
C SER A 112 -3.46 1.42 6.31
N ASN A 113 -3.43 2.70 6.70
CA ASN A 113 -3.78 3.09 8.06
C ASN A 113 -5.30 2.92 8.27
N ALA A 114 -5.73 2.77 9.53
CA ALA A 114 -7.13 2.58 9.87
C ALA A 114 -8.05 3.80 9.56
N THR A 115 -7.51 4.90 9.07
CA THR A 115 -8.28 6.12 8.77
C THR A 115 -9.04 5.97 7.45
N ARG A 116 -10.25 6.54 7.38
CA ARG A 116 -11.09 6.51 6.17
C ARG A 116 -10.36 7.09 4.95
N ALA A 117 -9.65 8.21 5.14
CA ALA A 117 -8.88 8.85 4.08
C ALA A 117 -7.75 7.94 3.56
N SER A 118 -6.98 7.30 4.45
CA SER A 118 -5.94 6.36 4.03
C SER A 118 -6.52 5.13 3.35
N ARG A 119 -7.65 4.60 3.81
CA ARG A 119 -8.31 3.45 3.18
C ARG A 119 -8.82 3.78 1.78
N ALA A 120 -9.42 4.95 1.59
CA ALA A 120 -9.89 5.42 0.29
C ALA A 120 -8.74 5.55 -0.71
N TYR A 121 -7.60 6.07 -0.23
CA TYR A 121 -6.39 6.17 -1.04
C TYR A 121 -5.90 4.80 -1.54
N PHE A 122 -6.06 3.77 -0.72
CA PHE A 122 -5.64 2.41 -1.08
C PHE A 122 -6.69 1.62 -1.89
N SER A 123 -7.94 2.06 -1.91
CA SER A 123 -9.04 1.32 -2.54
C SER A 123 -9.36 1.98 -3.89
N GLN A 124 -8.61 1.62 -4.92
CA GLN A 124 -8.73 2.21 -6.25
C GLN A 124 -9.40 1.23 -7.22
N SER A 125 -10.15 1.77 -8.19
CA SER A 125 -10.67 0.99 -9.32
C SER A 125 -9.56 0.59 -10.28
N GLN A 126 -9.85 -0.39 -11.15
CA GLN A 126 -8.98 -0.82 -12.25
C GLN A 126 -8.43 0.37 -13.05
N CYS A 127 -7.28 0.17 -13.71
CA CYS A 127 -6.65 1.18 -14.55
C CYS A 127 -7.56 1.54 -15.74
N ILE A 128 -7.65 2.84 -16.04
CA ILE A 128 -8.47 3.36 -17.14
C ILE A 128 -7.85 2.92 -18.48
N PRO A 129 -8.62 2.25 -19.36
CA PRO A 129 -8.11 1.77 -20.64
C PRO A 129 -8.00 2.88 -21.68
N LYS A 130 -7.39 2.55 -22.82
CA LYS A 130 -7.18 3.47 -23.95
C LYS A 130 -8.46 4.15 -24.40
N GLY A 131 -8.37 5.46 -24.66
CA GLY A 131 -9.48 6.28 -25.15
C GLY A 131 -10.55 6.63 -24.11
N GLN A 132 -10.36 6.24 -22.84
CA GLN A 132 -11.30 6.58 -21.75
C GLN A 132 -10.73 7.62 -20.77
N LEU A 133 -9.47 8.04 -20.94
CA LEU A 133 -8.90 9.14 -20.16
C LEU A 133 -9.58 10.47 -20.53
N GLN A 134 -9.92 11.25 -19.51
CA GLN A 134 -10.39 12.62 -19.70
C GLN A 134 -9.21 13.55 -19.90
N ALA A 135 -9.37 14.56 -20.75
CA ALA A 135 -8.34 15.55 -20.98
C ALA A 135 -8.61 16.82 -20.17
N VAL A 136 -7.56 17.38 -19.59
CA VAL A 136 -7.52 18.76 -19.11
C VAL A 136 -6.96 19.62 -20.23
N ASP A 137 -7.60 20.77 -20.48
CA ASP A 137 -7.10 21.77 -21.41
C ASP A 137 -5.84 22.43 -20.81
N PRO A 138 -4.66 22.33 -21.46
CA PRO A 138 -3.43 22.95 -20.97
C PRO A 138 -3.45 24.49 -21.05
N GLY A 139 -4.46 25.07 -21.68
CA GLY A 139 -4.66 26.51 -21.82
C GLY A 139 -4.07 27.10 -23.10
N LEU A 140 -4.19 28.43 -23.22
CA LEU A 140 -3.95 29.20 -24.45
C LEU A 140 -2.56 29.08 -25.09
N PHE A 141 -1.53 28.65 -24.35
CA PHE A 141 -0.15 28.61 -24.85
C PHE A 141 0.29 27.23 -25.35
N ASP A 142 -0.56 26.21 -25.21
CA ASP A 142 -0.32 24.84 -25.64
C ASP A 142 -1.45 24.31 -26.52
N GLU A 143 -1.97 25.18 -27.39
CA GLU A 143 -3.06 24.85 -28.32
C GLU A 143 -2.78 23.54 -29.07
N GLY A 144 -3.77 22.63 -29.06
CA GLY A 144 -3.69 21.33 -29.71
C GLY A 144 -3.00 20.23 -28.90
N LYS A 145 -2.48 20.54 -27.71
CA LYS A 145 -1.98 19.53 -26.78
C LYS A 145 -3.02 19.18 -25.72
N LEU A 146 -2.95 17.95 -25.20
CA LEU A 146 -3.85 17.43 -24.17
C LEU A 146 -3.03 16.88 -23.00
N ILE A 147 -3.55 17.11 -21.79
CA ILE A 147 -2.99 16.57 -20.54
C ILE A 147 -4.01 15.58 -19.97
N PRO A 148 -3.60 14.36 -19.55
CA PRO A 148 -4.53 13.41 -18.95
C PRO A 148 -4.95 13.89 -17.56
N ASP A 149 -6.25 13.86 -17.28
CA ASP A 149 -6.78 14.09 -15.95
C ASP A 149 -6.61 12.83 -15.09
N LEU A 150 -5.74 12.93 -14.07
CA LEU A 150 -5.41 11.86 -13.15
C LEU A 150 -5.76 12.23 -11.68
N HIS A 151 -6.59 13.26 -11.46
CA HIS A 151 -6.84 13.81 -10.13
C HIS A 151 -7.46 12.82 -9.13
N ASP A 152 -8.19 11.82 -9.60
CA ASP A 152 -8.83 10.81 -8.75
C ASP A 152 -7.89 9.66 -8.39
N ILE A 153 -6.71 9.60 -9.01
CA ILE A 153 -5.75 8.51 -8.82
C ILE A 153 -4.85 8.80 -7.61
N GLY A 154 -4.79 7.84 -6.70
CA GLY A 154 -3.90 7.83 -5.54
C GLY A 154 -2.84 6.74 -5.66
N LEU A 155 -1.57 7.15 -5.69
CA LEU A 155 -0.42 6.25 -5.78
C LEU A 155 0.29 6.09 -4.44
N VAL A 156 0.62 4.85 -4.08
CA VAL A 156 1.42 4.51 -2.91
C VAL A 156 2.86 4.34 -3.36
N CYS A 157 3.70 5.32 -3.05
CA CYS A 157 5.14 5.23 -3.24
C CYS A 157 5.76 4.54 -2.02
N THR A 158 6.35 3.39 -2.25
CA THR A 158 7.03 2.62 -1.22
C THR A 158 8.53 2.76 -1.34
N TRP A 159 9.22 2.73 -0.21
CA TRP A 159 10.67 2.62 -0.20
C TRP A 159 11.16 1.46 0.65
N ASP A 160 12.26 0.85 0.21
CA ASP A 160 12.97 -0.18 0.95
C ASP A 160 14.46 0.12 1.13
N GLU A 161 15.06 -0.49 2.14
CA GLU A 161 16.50 -0.46 2.37
C GLU A 161 17.09 -1.71 1.74
N MET A 162 17.99 -1.51 0.78
CA MET A 162 18.75 -2.63 0.21
C MET A 162 19.89 -3.02 1.15
N THR A 163 20.31 -4.29 1.05
CA THR A 163 21.38 -4.85 1.89
C THR A 163 22.73 -4.14 1.72
N ASP A 164 22.93 -3.45 0.59
CA ASP A 164 24.12 -2.66 0.26
C ASP A 164 24.05 -1.21 0.78
N GLY A 165 22.99 -0.85 1.52
CA GLY A 165 22.76 0.51 2.02
C GLY A 165 22.01 1.41 1.03
N GLY A 166 21.70 0.91 -0.18
CA GLY A 166 20.89 1.61 -1.16
C GLY A 166 19.42 1.77 -0.75
N VAL A 167 18.70 2.60 -1.50
CA VAL A 167 17.25 2.73 -1.39
C VAL A 167 16.62 2.12 -2.64
N SER A 168 15.55 1.34 -2.47
CA SER A 168 14.64 1.02 -3.57
C SER A 168 13.39 1.87 -3.45
N ILE A 169 12.87 2.40 -4.56
CA ILE A 169 11.60 3.12 -4.57
C ILE A 169 10.69 2.50 -5.62
N VAL A 170 9.48 2.10 -5.21
CA VAL A 170 8.48 1.50 -6.11
C VAL A 170 7.12 2.11 -5.85
N VAL A 171 6.47 2.56 -6.90
CA VAL A 171 5.15 3.20 -6.88
C VAL A 171 4.09 2.19 -7.27
N TYR A 172 2.96 2.22 -6.56
CA TYR A 172 1.84 1.30 -6.78
C TYR A 172 0.52 2.03 -6.87
N LYS A 173 -0.38 1.55 -7.72
CA LYS A 173 -1.83 1.78 -7.59
C LYS A 173 -2.43 0.55 -6.93
N THR A 174 -3.06 0.70 -5.79
CA THR A 174 -3.52 -0.43 -4.98
C THR A 174 -5.00 -0.71 -5.19
N GLU A 175 -5.39 -1.98 -5.19
CA GLU A 175 -6.79 -2.39 -5.37
C GLU A 175 -7.60 -2.24 -4.07
N GLY A 176 -6.95 -2.42 -2.92
CA GLY A 176 -7.62 -2.39 -1.63
C GLY A 176 -6.71 -2.01 -0.46
N PRO A 177 -7.31 -1.81 0.74
CA PRO A 177 -6.62 -1.32 1.94
C PRO A 177 -5.58 -2.29 2.53
N GLY A 178 -5.54 -3.51 2.01
CA GLY A 178 -4.64 -4.56 2.45
C GLY A 178 -5.01 -5.19 3.79
N ARG A 179 -4.28 -6.26 4.14
CA ARG A 179 -4.41 -6.98 5.41
C ARG A 179 -3.03 -7.25 6.01
N TYR A 180 -2.99 -7.41 7.32
CA TYR A 180 -1.73 -7.70 8.00
C TYR A 180 -1.30 -9.15 7.72
N GLY A 181 -0.06 -9.35 7.29
CA GLY A 181 0.49 -10.68 6.99
C GLY A 181 0.10 -11.25 5.62
N GLU A 182 -0.66 -10.50 4.81
CA GLU A 182 -1.02 -10.87 3.44
C GLU A 182 -0.33 -9.93 2.45
N LYS A 183 0.01 -10.45 1.26
CA LYS A 183 0.54 -9.63 0.19
C LYS A 183 -0.58 -8.77 -0.38
N ASN A 184 -0.41 -7.45 -0.34
CA ASN A 184 -1.42 -6.53 -0.85
C ASN A 184 -1.45 -6.53 -2.37
N HIS A 185 -2.66 -6.54 -2.92
CA HIS A 185 -2.90 -6.50 -4.36
C HIS A 185 -2.75 -5.09 -4.92
N TYR A 186 -2.24 -5.01 -6.13
CA TYR A 186 -2.02 -3.77 -6.87
C TYR A 186 -2.42 -3.95 -8.33
N LEU A 187 -2.87 -2.85 -8.92
CA LEU A 187 -3.31 -2.73 -10.31
C LEU A 187 -2.19 -2.21 -11.22
N PHE A 188 -1.24 -1.50 -10.62
CA PHE A 188 -0.09 -0.91 -11.30
C PHE A 188 1.11 -0.95 -10.36
N LYS A 189 2.29 -1.19 -10.92
CA LYS A 189 3.58 -1.19 -10.24
C LYS A 189 4.61 -0.52 -11.15
N PHE A 190 5.36 0.44 -10.60
CA PHE A 190 6.38 1.16 -11.34
C PHE A 190 7.61 1.40 -10.46
N PRO A 191 8.76 0.76 -10.76
CA PRO A 191 10.00 1.07 -10.07
C PRO A 191 10.49 2.46 -10.50
N LEU A 192 10.88 3.28 -9.53
CA LEU A 192 11.59 4.53 -9.80
C LEU A 192 13.09 4.26 -9.82
N PHE A 193 13.82 5.13 -10.51
CA PHE A 193 15.27 5.06 -10.61
C PHE A 193 15.89 6.39 -10.18
N ASP A 194 17.14 6.30 -9.72
CA ASP A 194 17.98 7.45 -9.33
C ASP A 194 18.41 8.32 -10.53
N SER A 195 18.22 7.80 -11.73
CA SER A 195 18.54 8.39 -13.02
C SER A 195 17.41 8.11 -13.99
N VAL A 196 17.14 9.05 -14.90
CA VAL A 196 16.15 8.84 -15.96
C VAL A 196 16.73 7.81 -16.93
N ARG A 197 16.27 6.56 -16.83
CA ARG A 197 16.59 5.50 -17.80
C ARG A 197 15.68 5.69 -19.01
N GLY A 198 16.24 5.64 -20.22
CA GLY A 198 15.44 5.62 -21.45
C GLY A 198 14.68 4.30 -21.57
N ASP A 199 13.50 4.35 -22.19
CA ASP A 199 12.51 3.28 -22.41
C ASP A 199 13.05 1.83 -22.34
N GLU A 200 13.20 1.31 -21.12
CA GLU A 200 13.30 -0.14 -20.89
C GLU A 200 11.88 -0.65 -20.65
N GLN A 201 11.45 -1.58 -21.49
CA GLN A 201 10.08 -2.07 -21.61
C GLN A 201 9.44 -2.36 -20.25
N TYR A 202 8.36 -1.63 -19.95
CA TYR A 202 7.56 -1.79 -18.76
C TYR A 202 6.89 -3.18 -18.75
N GLU A 203 7.18 -3.98 -17.74
CA GLU A 203 6.54 -5.29 -17.58
C GLU A 203 5.14 -5.11 -16.99
N PHE A 204 4.12 -5.15 -17.86
CA PHE A 204 2.73 -5.27 -17.45
C PHE A 204 2.47 -6.72 -17.01
N ILE A 205 2.03 -6.91 -15.78
CA ILE A 205 1.45 -8.19 -15.34
C ILE A 205 -0.06 -7.99 -15.40
N PRO A 206 -0.76 -8.49 -16.43
CA PRO A 206 -2.20 -8.58 -16.39
C PRO A 206 -2.58 -9.39 -15.16
N LEU A 207 -3.55 -8.92 -14.37
CA LEU A 207 -4.23 -9.80 -13.44
C LEU A 207 -4.86 -10.90 -14.28
N GLN A 208 -4.27 -12.11 -14.24
CA GLN A 208 -4.96 -13.28 -14.75
C GLN A 208 -6.25 -13.41 -13.95
N GLU A 209 -7.39 -13.36 -14.64
CA GLU A 209 -8.69 -13.82 -14.13
C GLU A 209 -8.66 -15.35 -13.95
N ASP A 210 -7.67 -15.87 -13.24
CA ASP A 210 -7.74 -17.21 -12.71
C ASP A 210 -8.40 -17.07 -11.35
N GLN A 211 -9.74 -17.14 -11.37
CA GLN A 211 -10.47 -17.70 -10.25
C GLN A 211 -9.92 -19.11 -9.99
N GLU A 212 -8.83 -19.19 -9.25
CA GLU A 212 -8.55 -20.38 -8.47
C GLU A 212 -9.73 -20.53 -7.52
N ASN A 213 -10.54 -21.54 -7.83
CA ASN A 213 -11.62 -22.04 -7.00
C ASN A 213 -11.02 -22.35 -5.62
N LEU A 214 -11.09 -21.37 -4.70
CA LEU A 214 -10.68 -21.54 -3.32
C LEU A 214 -11.65 -22.57 -2.72
N LEU A 215 -11.18 -23.82 -2.67
CA LEU A 215 -11.74 -25.01 -2.02
C LEU A 215 -12.63 -25.92 -2.91
N PRO A 216 -12.07 -26.95 -3.58
CA PRO A 216 -12.85 -28.07 -4.11
C PRO A 216 -13.11 -29.19 -3.10
N ASN A 217 -12.61 -29.11 -1.85
CA ASN A 217 -12.71 -30.22 -0.88
C ASN A 217 -13.69 -29.98 0.29
N LEU A 218 -14.65 -29.06 0.15
CA LEU A 218 -15.82 -29.02 1.03
C LEU A 218 -17.06 -29.33 0.19
N LEU A 219 -17.26 -30.59 -0.17
CA LEU A 219 -18.55 -31.27 -0.43
C LEU A 219 -18.27 -32.67 -1.05
N ALA A 220 -18.94 -33.70 -0.52
CA ALA A 220 -18.83 -35.15 -0.79
C ALA A 220 -17.73 -35.86 0.04
N ASP A 221 -17.98 -36.84 0.92
CA ASP A 221 -19.16 -37.71 1.09
C ASP A 221 -19.46 -37.98 2.56
N GLN A 222 -20.71 -37.70 2.95
CA GLN A 222 -21.46 -38.63 3.80
C GLN A 222 -21.87 -39.78 2.89
N THR A 223 -21.34 -40.98 3.10
CA THR A 223 -22.07 -42.27 3.23
C THR A 223 -21.10 -43.44 3.19
N ASP A 224 -21.21 -44.27 4.23
CA ASP A 224 -21.11 -45.73 4.25
C ASP A 224 -19.76 -46.42 3.99
N VAL A 225 -19.14 -46.88 5.09
CA VAL A 225 -18.63 -48.26 5.15
C VAL A 225 -19.09 -48.88 6.46
N GLU A 226 -19.98 -49.87 6.36
CA GLU A 226 -20.49 -50.73 7.43
C GLU A 226 -19.41 -51.70 7.97
N ASP A 227 -19.53 -51.95 9.27
CA ASP A 227 -19.33 -53.20 10.02
C ASP A 227 -18.08 -54.07 9.84
N VAL A 228 -17.29 -54.16 10.92
CA VAL A 228 -16.83 -55.46 11.45
C VAL A 228 -17.09 -55.52 12.95
N ASP A 229 -17.68 -56.64 13.33
CA ASP A 229 -18.43 -56.95 14.53
C ASP A 229 -17.57 -57.51 15.69
N ASN A 230 -18.03 -57.26 16.92
CA ASN A 230 -17.97 -58.09 18.13
C ASN A 230 -16.63 -58.51 18.80
N THR A 231 -16.35 -58.04 20.03
CA THR A 231 -16.67 -58.75 21.30
C THR A 231 -16.01 -58.14 22.56
N ASP A 232 -16.85 -57.92 23.58
CA ASP A 232 -16.67 -57.99 25.04
C ASP A 232 -15.32 -57.70 25.72
N SER A 233 -15.33 -56.72 26.63
CA SER A 233 -15.09 -56.98 28.07
C SER A 233 -15.47 -55.77 28.93
N SER A 234 -16.28 -56.06 29.94
CA SER A 234 -16.73 -55.20 31.02
C SER A 234 -15.60 -54.65 31.89
N SER A 235 -15.74 -53.41 32.36
CA SER A 235 -15.64 -53.12 33.80
C SER A 235 -16.19 -51.73 34.10
N SER A 236 -17.28 -51.76 34.84
CA SER A 236 -17.82 -50.70 35.68
C SER A 236 -16.76 -50.01 36.53
N GLU A 237 -16.86 -48.70 36.70
CA GLU A 237 -16.81 -48.10 38.05
C GLU A 237 -17.51 -46.74 38.07
N LYS A 238 -18.46 -46.65 39.01
CA LYS A 238 -19.20 -45.46 39.40
C LYS A 238 -18.26 -44.48 40.10
N ASN A 239 -18.53 -43.18 39.98
CA ASN A 239 -18.57 -42.33 41.16
C ASN A 239 -19.55 -41.17 40.93
N GLU A 240 -20.69 -41.31 41.59
CA GLU A 240 -21.60 -40.23 41.94
C GLU A 240 -20.89 -39.28 42.92
N ASN A 241 -21.06 -37.97 42.71
CA ASN A 241 -21.32 -36.99 43.77
C ASN A 241 -21.77 -35.67 43.11
N GLU A 242 -23.07 -35.61 42.88
CA GLU A 242 -23.99 -34.58 43.43
C GLU A 242 -23.44 -33.90 44.70
N ASP A 243 -23.66 -32.63 45.05
CA ASP A 243 -24.62 -31.60 44.65
C ASP A 243 -24.27 -30.32 45.45
N ALA A 244 -24.94 -29.21 45.12
CA ALA A 244 -25.15 -27.98 45.87
C ALA A 244 -23.95 -26.99 45.88
N GLY A 245 -24.00 -25.81 45.27
CA GLY A 245 -25.14 -24.92 45.02
C GLY A 245 -25.13 -23.80 46.07
N MET A 246 -24.94 -22.55 45.64
CA MET A 246 -25.69 -21.38 46.11
C MET A 246 -25.14 -20.08 45.51
N ASN A 247 -25.96 -19.50 44.65
CA ASN A 247 -25.99 -18.08 44.32
C ASN A 247 -26.64 -17.33 45.51
N SER A 248 -26.11 -16.19 45.93
CA SER A 248 -26.91 -15.00 46.29
C SER A 248 -26.04 -13.79 46.62
N ASP A 249 -26.32 -12.73 45.88
CA ASP A 249 -26.49 -11.34 46.32
C ASP A 249 -25.66 -10.81 47.49
N ASN A 250 -24.87 -9.76 47.20
CA ASN A 250 -24.71 -8.69 48.18
C ASN A 250 -24.82 -7.31 47.51
N LYS A 251 -26.00 -6.70 47.64
CA LYS A 251 -26.22 -5.25 47.55
C LYS A 251 -26.11 -4.67 48.96
N GLY A 252 -25.25 -3.67 49.12
CA GLY A 252 -25.23 -2.71 50.23
C GLY A 252 -24.34 -1.55 49.79
N ASN A 253 -24.86 -0.47 49.24
CA ASN A 253 -25.51 0.69 49.87
C ASN A 253 -24.62 1.50 50.84
N GLU A 254 -24.28 2.70 50.35
CA GLU A 254 -24.22 4.01 51.01
C GLU A 254 -23.07 4.45 51.95
N ALA A 255 -22.63 5.68 51.63
CA ALA A 255 -22.28 6.83 52.49
C ALA A 255 -20.96 6.79 53.29
N ASN A 256 -19.92 7.48 52.80
CA ASN A 256 -19.63 8.90 53.06
C ASN A 256 -18.40 9.35 52.26
#